data_AF-A0A1Q4ZAN5-F1
#
_entry.id   AF-A0A1Q4ZAN5-F1
#
_cell.length_a   1.000
_cell.length_b   1.000
_cell.length_c   1.000
_cell.angle_alpha   90.00
_cell.angle_beta   90.00
_cell.angle_gamma   90.00
#
_symmetry.space_group_name_H-M   'P 1'
#
loop_
_entity.id
_entity.type
_entity.pdbx_description
1 polymer ?
#
loop_
_entity_poly.entity_id
_entity_poly.type
_entity_poly.pdbx_seq_one_letter_code
_entity_poly.pdbx_strand_id
1 'polypeptide(L)' 'MLGAEGGPVMAPTRQRIAYQPPDQAYQAYLGHTLACDACRTGAQCATAVRLGRTWRKVRR' A
#
# COMPACT_ATOMS: atom_id res chain seq x y z
N MET A 1 -43.83 0.05 -35.50
CA MET A 1 -42.54 -0.68 -35.52
C MET A 1 -41.51 0.28 -34.95
N LEU A 2 -41.07 0.11 -33.69
CA LEU A 2 -39.83 -0.60 -33.31
C LEU A 2 -38.61 0.04 -34.00
N GLY A 3 -37.63 0.66 -33.35
CA GLY A 3 -37.29 0.77 -31.93
C GLY A 3 -35.97 1.54 -31.81
N ALA A 4 -35.69 2.00 -30.59
CA ALA A 4 -34.55 2.83 -30.22
C ALA A 4 -33.19 2.24 -30.62
N GLU A 5 -32.38 3.01 -31.35
CA GLU A 5 -30.94 2.80 -31.50
C GLU A 5 -30.19 3.25 -30.24
N GLY A 6 -30.22 2.39 -29.22
CA GLY A 6 -29.34 2.48 -28.07
C GLY A 6 -27.91 2.13 -28.46
N GLY A 7 -27.07 3.15 -28.67
CA GLY A 7 -25.63 2.96 -28.83
C GLY A 7 -25.02 2.27 -27.61
N PRO A 8 -23.95 1.47 -27.78
CA PRO A 8 -23.32 0.77 -26.67
C PRO A 8 -22.67 1.80 -25.74
N VAL A 9 -23.28 2.00 -24.58
CA VAL A 9 -22.64 2.63 -23.44
C VAL A 9 -21.45 1.77 -23.03
N MET A 10 -20.25 2.13 -23.51
CA MET A 10 -18.99 1.57 -23.03
C MET A 10 -18.90 1.87 -21.53
N ALA A 11 -19.21 0.87 -20.71
CA ALA A 11 -19.05 0.94 -19.27
C ALA A 11 -17.59 1.28 -18.95
N PRO A 12 -17.30 2.25 -18.07
CA PRO A 12 -15.93 2.52 -17.68
C PRO A 12 -15.38 1.24 -17.05
N THR A 13 -14.33 0.70 -17.64
CA THR A 13 -13.59 -0.45 -17.14
C THR A 13 -13.36 -0.23 -15.65
N ARG A 14 -14.06 -1.01 -14.81
CA ARG A 14 -13.90 -0.96 -13.35
C ARG A 14 -12.46 -1.38 -13.09
N GLN A 15 -11.57 -0.38 -12.99
CA GLN A 15 -10.16 -0.60 -12.73
C GLN A 15 -10.11 -1.38 -11.41
N ARG A 16 -9.74 -2.67 -11.51
CA ARG A 16 -9.36 -3.43 -10.33
C ARG A 16 -8.18 -2.67 -9.77
N ILE A 17 -8.39 -1.99 -8.63
CA ILE A 17 -7.30 -1.47 -7.83
C ILE A 17 -6.42 -2.68 -7.57
N ALA A 18 -5.27 -2.75 -8.25
CA ALA A 18 -4.34 -3.84 -8.05
C ALA A 18 -3.87 -3.72 -6.60
N TYR A 19 -4.41 -4.56 -5.72
CA TYR A 19 -3.91 -4.69 -4.36
C TYR A 19 -2.48 -5.21 -4.51
N GLN A 20 -1.51 -4.31 -4.44
CA GLN A 20 -0.12 -4.70 -4.34
C GLN A 20 0.03 -5.31 -2.96
N PRO A 21 0.38 -6.61 -2.85
CA PRO A 21 0.60 -7.20 -1.55
C PRO A 21 1.63 -6.36 -0.80
N PRO A 22 1.39 -6.06 0.49
CA PRO A 22 2.28 -5.23 1.26
C PRO A 22 3.66 -5.87 1.26
N ASP A 23 4.64 -5.08 0.81
CA ASP A 23 6.05 -5.46 0.79
C ASP A 23 6.46 -5.99 2.18
N GLN A 24 7.13 -7.14 2.23
CA GLN A 24 7.49 -7.80 3.48
C GLN A 24 8.35 -6.88 4.37
N ALA A 25 9.20 -6.03 3.78
CA ALA A 25 10.00 -5.07 4.54
C ALA A 25 9.14 -3.92 5.08
N TYR A 26 8.06 -3.56 4.38
CA TYR A 26 7.06 -2.62 4.90
C TYR A 26 6.31 -3.19 6.12
N GLN A 27 5.88 -4.45 6.06
CA GLN A 27 5.22 -5.10 7.20
C GLN A 27 6.16 -5.21 8.41
N ALA A 28 7.43 -5.57 8.19
CA ALA A 28 8.43 -5.62 9.25
C ALA A 28 8.67 -4.24 9.89
N TYR A 29 8.76 -3.19 9.06
CA TYR A 29 8.87 -1.81 9.55
C TYR A 29 7.65 -1.40 10.39
N LEU A 30 6.43 -1.61 9.87
CA LEU A 30 5.20 -1.26 10.58
C LEU A 30 5.03 -2.04 11.88
N GLY A 31 5.20 -3.37 11.84
CA GLY A 31 5.11 -4.21 13.03
C GLY A 31 6.07 -3.77 14.12
N HIS A 32 7.29 -3.39 13.74
CA HIS A 32 8.26 -2.84 14.70
C HIS A 32 7.81 -1.51 15.29
N THR A 33 7.34 -0.56 14.46
CA THR A 33 6.88 0.75 14.96
C THR A 33 5.68 0.66 15.90
N LEU A 34 4.81 -0.34 15.70
CA LEU A 34 3.63 -0.56 16.54
C LEU A 34 3.95 -1.29 17.85
N ALA A 35 4.97 -2.16 17.87
CA ALA A 35 5.33 -2.95 19.04
C ALA A 35 6.43 -2.31 19.91
N CYS A 36 7.33 -1.51 19.32
CA CYS A 36 8.47 -0.94 20.03
C CYS A 36 8.07 0.30 20.84
N ASP A 37 8.32 0.28 22.15
CA ASP A 37 7.94 1.38 23.03
C ASP A 37 8.62 2.71 22.68
N ALA A 38 9.91 2.68 22.32
CA ALA A 38 10.63 3.85 21.82
C ALA A 38 9.97 4.44 20.57
N CYS A 39 9.49 3.60 19.64
CA CYS A 39 8.78 4.08 18.45
C CYS A 39 7.43 4.70 18.81
N ARG A 40 6.69 4.08 19.74
CA ARG A 40 5.37 4.58 20.18
C ARG A 40 5.46 5.90 20.94
N THR A 41 6.53 6.11 21.69
CA THR A 41 6.81 7.36 22.42
C THR A 41 7.45 8.44 21.55
N GLY A 42 7.67 8.16 20.25
CA GLY A 42 8.30 9.10 19.31
C GLY A 42 9.81 9.27 19.51
N ALA A 43 10.44 8.40 20.30
CA ALA A 43 11.89 8.38 20.50
C ALA A 43 12.64 7.80 19.28
N GLN A 44 13.91 8.16 19.16
CA GLN A 44 14.78 7.66 18.09
C GLN A 44 15.04 6.16 18.25
N CYS A 45 14.60 5.37 17.28
CA CYS A 45 14.85 3.93 17.23
C CYS A 45 15.74 3.55 16.04
N ALA A 46 16.95 3.07 16.32
CA ALA A 46 17.90 2.64 15.29
C ALA A 46 17.38 1.46 14.45
N THR A 47 16.54 0.61 15.02
CA THR A 47 15.94 -0.54 14.32
C THR A 47 14.87 -0.08 13.34
N ALA A 48 13.97 0.84 13.75
CA ALA A 48 13.01 1.46 12.84
C ALA A 48 13.71 2.16 11.66
N VAL A 49 14.81 2.88 11.92
CA VAL A 49 15.61 3.54 10.88
C VAL A 49 16.22 2.52 9.90
N ARG A 50 16.73 1.38 10.39
CA ARG A 50 17.26 0.31 9.53
C ARG A 50 16.17 -0.32 8.68
N LEU A 51 15.03 -0.67 9.28
CA LEU A 51 13.89 -1.27 8.58
C LEU A 51 13.31 -0.32 7.52
N GLY A 52 13.14 0.97 7.85
CA GLY A 52 12.68 1.98 6.90
C GLY A 52 13.63 2.19 5.73
N ARG A 53 14.96 2.08 5.95
CA ARG A 53 15.95 2.08 4.86
C ARG A 53 15.82 0.84 3.98
N THR A 54 15.66 -0.34 4.57
CA THR A 54 15.48 -1.59 3.81
C THR A 54 14.23 -1.51 2.94
N TRP A 55 13.08 -1.11 3.51
CA TRP A 55 11.85 -0.89 2.77
C TRP A 55 12.02 0.12 1.61
N ARG A 56 12.73 1.22 1.84
CA ARG A 56 13.00 2.21 0.78
C ARG A 56 13.87 1.65 -0.36
N LYS A 57 14.75 0.69 -0.07
CA LYS A 57 15.57 0.02 -1.09
C LYS A 57 14.75 -0.94 -1.94
N VAL A 58 13.83 -1.72 -1.34
CA VAL A 58 13.00 -2.68 -2.09
C VAL A 58 11.89 -2.03 -2.90
N ARG A 59 11.44 -0.81 -2.54
CA ARG A 59 10.43 -0.08 -3.34
C ARG A 59 10.99 0.70 -4.55
N ARG A 60 12.31 0.78 -4.73
CA ARG A 60 12.96 1.59 -5.77
C ARG A 60 13.32 0.70 -6.96
#